data_AF-A0A7W4GY35-F1
#
_entry.id   AF-A0A7W4GY35-F1
#
_cell.length_a   1.000
_cell.length_b   1.000
_cell.length_c   1.000
_cell.angle_alpha   90.00
_cell.angle_beta   90.00
_cell.angle_gamma   90.00
#
_symmetry.space_group_name_H-M   'P 1'
#
loop_
_entity.id
_entity.type
_entity.pdbx_description
1 polymer ?
#
loop_
_entity_poly.entity_id
_entity_poly.type
_entity_poly.pdbx_seq_one_letter_code
_entity_poly.pdbx_strand_id
1 'polypeptide(L)' 'MPGGMEWLIILAVALLLFGGSRLAGLGKGVGRSIREFKEEVKSVEEPKTTTDEVVDAEIVQPEIDRKPPAES' A
#
# COMPACT_ATOMS: atom_id res chain seq x y z
N MET A 1 28.71 -0.88 25.49
CA MET A 1 27.45 -1.06 24.74
C MET A 1 27.81 -1.06 23.28
N PRO A 2 27.42 -2.07 22.50
CA PRO A 2 27.81 -2.13 21.11
C PRO A 2 27.32 -0.88 20.36
N GLY A 3 28.21 -0.25 19.61
CA GLY A 3 27.91 0.95 18.84
C GLY A 3 27.02 0.62 17.65
N GLY A 4 26.17 1.55 17.21
CA GLY A 4 25.27 1.33 16.06
C GLY A 4 25.97 0.83 14.78
N MET A 5 27.27 1.06 14.65
CA MET A 5 28.10 0.57 13.55
C MET A 5 28.29 -0.96 13.57
N GLU A 6 28.36 -1.60 14.75
CA GLU A 6 28.48 -3.07 14.84
C GLU A 6 27.21 -3.77 14.34
N TRP A 7 26.04 -3.19 14.59
CA TRP A 7 24.76 -3.69 14.07
C TRP A 7 24.71 -3.66 12.54
N LEU A 8 25.24 -2.61 11.90
CA LEU A 8 25.31 -2.53 10.44
C LEU A 8 26.25 -3.59 9.86
N ILE A 9 27.38 -3.86 10.52
CA ILE A 9 28.32 -4.91 10.08
C ILE A 9 27.67 -6.29 10.19
N ILE A 10 26.94 -6.56 11.28
CA ILE A 10 26.21 -7.83 11.45
C ILE A 10 25.14 -7.99 10.38
N LEU A 11 24.37 -6.94 10.08
CA LEU A 11 23.39 -6.95 9.00
C LEU A 11 24.03 -7.19 7.62
N ALA A 12 25.19 -6.57 7.35
CA ALA A 12 25.92 -6.78 6.11
C ALA A 12 26.40 -8.23 5.97
N VAL A 13 26.95 -8.83 7.04
CA VAL A 13 27.36 -10.24 7.04
C VAL A 13 26.16 -11.17 6.87
N ALA A 14 25.05 -10.92 7.57
CA ALA A 14 23.82 -11.68 7.40
C ALA A 14 23.30 -11.60 5.96
N LEU A 15 23.33 -10.41 5.34
CA LEU A 15 22.93 -10.23 3.96
C LEU A 15 23.83 -10.97 2.97
N LEU A 16 25.13 -11.10 3.26
CA LEU A 16 26.06 -11.91 2.46
C LEU A 16 25.78 -13.41 2.59
N LEU A 17 25.47 -13.90 3.80
CA LEU A 17 25.19 -15.32 4.06
C LEU A 17 23.82 -15.76 3.51
N PHE A 18 22.78 -14.97 3.76
CA PHE A 18 21.42 -15.29 3.34
C PHE A 18 21.10 -14.78 1.93
N GLY A 19 21.81 -13.76 1.45
CA GLY A 19 21.53 -13.08 0.19
C GLY A 19 20.32 -12.13 0.29
N GLY A 20 20.35 -11.05 -0.50
CA GLY A 20 19.25 -10.09 -0.56
C GLY A 20 17.91 -10.71 -1.00
N SER A 21 17.93 -11.70 -1.89
CA SER A 21 16.71 -12.33 -2.41
C SER A 21 15.95 -13.14 -1.36
N ARG A 22 16.65 -13.84 -0.46
CA ARG A 22 15.98 -14.62 0.61
C ARG A 22 15.37 -13.70 1.65
N LEU A 23 16.10 -12.67 2.07
CA LEU A 23 15.61 -11.68 3.04
C LEU A 23 14.45 -10.86 2.46
N ALA A 24 14.52 -10.47 1.19
CA ALA A 24 13.43 -9.79 0.50
C ALA A 24 12.19 -10.69 0.34
N GLY A 25 12.38 -11.99 0.07
CA GLY A 25 11.27 -12.95 0.01
C GLY A 25 10.54 -13.08 1.34
N LEU A 26 11.29 -13.24 2.43
CA LEU A 26 10.73 -13.32 3.79
C LEU A 26 10.09 -11.99 4.22
N GLY A 27 10.75 -10.86 3.97
CA GLY A 27 10.24 -9.53 4.29
C GLY A 27 8.94 -9.19 3.56
N LYS A 28 8.79 -9.60 2.28
CA LYS A 28 7.53 -9.44 1.53
C LYS A 28 6.38 -10.24 2.14
N GLY A 29 6.64 -11.47 2.58
CA GLY A 29 5.63 -12.31 3.24
C GLY A 29 5.21 -11.73 4.60
N VAL A 30 6.18 -11.47 5.48
CA VAL A 30 5.95 -10.92 6.81
C VAL A 30 5.30 -9.53 6.73
N GLY A 31 5.77 -8.66 5.83
CA GLY A 31 5.21 -7.32 5.65
C GLY A 31 3.76 -7.32 5.19
N ARG A 32 3.37 -8.29 4.34
CA ARG A 32 1.98 -8.46 3.92
C ARG A 32 1.10 -8.90 5.09
N SER A 33 1.53 -9.91 5.85
CA SER A 33 0.77 -10.39 7.01
C SER A 33 0.62 -9.33 8.10
N ILE A 34 1.66 -8.54 8.37
CA ILE A 34 1.58 -7.42 9.33
C ILE A 34 0.62 -6.33 8.83
N ARG A 35 0.62 -6.05 7.52
CA ARG A 35 -0.28 -5.05 6.92
C ARG A 35 -1.74 -5.47 7.05
N GLU A 36 -2.06 -6.70 6.66
CA GLU A 36 -3.41 -7.27 6.78
C GLU A 36 -3.87 -7.25 8.25
N PHE A 37 -2.99 -7.69 9.17
CA PHE A 37 -3.28 -7.64 10.60
C PHE A 37 -3.55 -6.21 11.10
N LYS A 38 -2.77 -5.22 10.65
CA LYS A 38 -2.97 -3.83 11.03
C LYS A 38 -4.26 -3.24 10.45
N GLU A 39 -4.63 -3.62 9.24
CA GLU A 39 -5.88 -3.18 8.59
C GLU A 39 -7.11 -3.77 9.31
N GLU A 40 -7.07 -5.05 9.68
CA GLU A 40 -8.13 -5.70 10.47
C GLU A 40 -8.26 -5.06 11.87
N VAL A 41 -7.14 -4.88 12.58
CA VAL A 41 -7.15 -4.26 13.91
C VAL A 41 -7.68 -2.82 13.85
N LYS A 42 -7.27 -2.03 12.86
CA LYS A 42 -7.77 -0.65 12.67
C LYS A 42 -9.27 -0.63 12.34
N SER A 43 -9.76 -1.59 11.54
CA SER A 43 -11.18 -1.71 11.21
C SER A 43 -12.05 -2.15 12.40
N VAL A 44 -11.47 -2.72 13.46
CA VAL A 44 -12.17 -3.06 14.71
C VAL A 44 -12.18 -1.89 15.68
N GLU A 45 -11.13 -1.08 15.71
CA GLU A 45 -11.02 0.10 16.59
C GLU A 45 -11.80 1.33 16.08
N GLU A 46 -12.02 1.46 14.77
CA GLU A 46 -12.79 2.56 14.17
C GLU A 46 -14.14 2.05 13.61
N PRO A 47 -15.31 2.47 14.16
CA PRO A 47 -16.58 2.32 13.44
C PRO A 47 -16.49 3.17 12.16
N LYS A 48 -16.49 2.50 11.02
CA LYS A 48 -16.28 3.06 9.67
C LYS A 48 -17.10 4.34 9.43
N THR A 49 -16.43 5.50 9.35
CA THR A 49 -16.87 6.58 8.47
C THR A 49 -16.30 6.27 7.09
N THR A 50 -17.17 5.79 6.22
CA THR A 50 -16.94 5.57 4.80
C THR A 50 -16.41 6.83 4.11
N THR A 51 -15.13 6.85 3.74
CA THR A 51 -14.60 7.63 2.60
C THR A 51 -13.31 6.97 2.14
N ASP A 52 -13.39 6.03 1.21
CA ASP A 52 -12.30 5.67 0.30
C ASP A 52 -12.94 5.00 -0.93
N GLU A 53 -13.79 5.76 -1.61
CA GLU A 53 -14.10 5.54 -3.01
C GLU A 53 -13.06 6.37 -3.78
N VAL A 54 -11.90 5.78 -4.04
CA VAL A 54 -11.05 6.27 -5.13
C VAL A 54 -11.75 5.86 -6.42
N VAL A 55 -12.64 6.74 -6.88
CA VAL A 55 -13.09 6.81 -8.26
C VAL A 55 -11.88 7.16 -9.14
N ASP A 56 -11.02 6.18 -9.37
CA ASP A 56 -10.13 6.16 -10.52
C ASP A 56 -10.97 5.81 -11.75
N ALA A 57 -11.74 6.78 -12.24
CA ALA A 57 -12.25 6.84 -13.61
C ALA A 57 -12.79 8.25 -13.96
N GLU A 58 -12.08 9.31 -13.60
CA GLU A 58 -12.23 10.58 -14.33
C GLU A 58 -11.50 10.46 -15.68
N ILE A 59 -12.15 9.87 -16.69
CA ILE A 59 -12.14 10.33 -18.09
C ILE A 59 -13.47 9.89 -18.75
N VAL A 60 -14.53 10.68 -18.55
CA VAL A 60 -15.60 10.80 -19.56
C VAL A 60 -15.79 12.29 -19.78
N GLN A 61 -15.33 12.75 -20.94
CA GLN A 61 -15.43 14.14 -21.38
C GLN A 61 -16.89 14.62 -21.32
N PRO A 62 -17.16 15.87 -20.90
CA PRO A 62 -18.49 16.47 -21.01
C PRO A 62 -18.75 16.85 -22.47
N GLU A 63 -19.07 15.87 -23.32
CA GLU A 63 -19.56 16.17 -24.67
C GLU A 63 -21.07 16.49 -24.59
N ILE A 64 -21.34 17.78 -24.43
CA ILE A 64 -22.43 18.55 -25.07
C ILE A 64 -23.82 17.87 -25.06
N ASP A 65 -24.56 18.05 -23.96
CA ASP A 65 -26.03 18.12 -24.03
C ASP A 65 -26.50 19.52 -23.58
N ARG A 66 -26.55 20.43 -24.55
CA ARG A 66 -27.53 21.51 -24.52
C ARG A 66 -28.40 21.43 -25.77
N LYS A 67 -29.49 20.67 -25.60
CA LYS A 67 -30.86 21.01 -26.02
C LYS A 67 -31.28 20.60 -27.43
N PRO A 68 -32.02 19.49 -27.59
CA PRO A 68 -33.15 19.40 -28.51
C PRO A 68 -34.37 20.09 -27.86
N PRO A 69 -35.35 20.66 -28.59
CA PRO A 69 -36.15 19.87 -29.53
C PRO A 69 -36.75 20.62 -30.74
N ALA A 70 -37.11 19.82 -31.74
CA ALA A 70 -38.26 19.97 -32.63
C ALA A 70 -38.29 21.13 -33.63
N GLU A 71 -38.23 20.73 -34.90
CA GLU A 71 -39.05 21.26 -36.01
C GLU A 71 -40.43 21.78 -35.57
N SER A 72 -40.75 23.03 -35.94
CA SER A 72 -41.99 23.50 -36.58
C SER A 72 -41.87 24.97 -36.93
#